data_AF-R1GCD8-F1
#
_entry.id   AF-R1GCD8-F1
#
_cell.length_a   1.000
_cell.length_b   1.000
_cell.length_c   1.000
_cell.angle_alpha   90.00
_cell.angle_beta   90.00
_cell.angle_gamma   90.00
#
_symmetry.space_group_name_H-M   'P 1'
#
loop_
_entity.id
_entity.type
_entity.pdbx_description
1 polymer ?
#
loop_
_entity_poly.entity_id
_entity_poly.type
_entity_poly.pdbx_seq_one_letter_code
_entity_poly.pdbx_strand_id
1 'polypeptide(L)' 'AEAAIRAGGAVAAAGPELAARFAAEPALFSADRFHPSSAGYGVIADGLAPHVLAAAAQLAA' A
#
# COMPACT_ATOMS: atom_id res chain seq x y z
N ALA A 1 -12.88 -1.71 -4.09
CA ALA A 1 -12.22 -2.69 -4.98
C ALA A 1 -13.04 -2.89 -6.27
N GLU A 2 -14.31 -3.30 -6.18
CA GLU A 2 -15.21 -3.55 -7.33
C GLU A 2 -15.18 -2.51 -8.46
N ALA A 3 -15.36 -1.22 -8.13
CA ALA A 3 -15.37 -0.16 -9.14
C ALA A 3 -14.04 -0.06 -9.92
N ALA A 4 -12.90 -0.24 -9.24
CA ALA A 4 -11.59 -0.21 -9.86
C ALA A 4 -11.40 -1.40 -10.80
N ILE A 5 -11.75 -2.61 -10.36
CA ILE A 5 -11.65 -3.83 -11.17
C ILE A 5 -12.52 -3.72 -12.43
N ARG A 6 -13.77 -3.25 -12.30
CA ARG A 6 -14.65 -3.04 -13.46
C ARG A 6 -14.13 -2.02 -14.46
N ALA A 7 -13.32 -1.06 -14.01
CA ALA A 7 -12.66 -0.07 -14.87
C ALA A 7 -11.32 -0.58 -15.44
N GLY A 8 -10.95 -1.84 -15.22
CA GLY A 8 -9.67 -2.41 -15.67
C GLY A 8 -8.48 -2.13 -14.74
N GLY A 9 -8.73 -1.58 -13.55
CA GLY A 9 -7.70 -1.35 -12.54
C GLY A 9 -7.34 -2.62 -11.75
N ALA A 10 -6.13 -2.62 -11.18
CA ALA A 10 -5.66 -3.65 -10.26
C ALA A 10 -5.83 -3.19 -8.80
N VAL A 11 -6.09 -4.14 -7.89
CA VAL A 11 -6.21 -3.87 -6.45
C VAL A 11 -5.11 -4.64 -5.72
N ALA A 12 -4.20 -3.91 -5.06
CA ALA A 12 -3.16 -4.50 -4.22
C ALA A 12 -3.76 -4.97 -2.88
N ALA A 13 -3.47 -6.21 -2.49
CA ALA A 13 -3.95 -6.81 -1.25
C ALA A 13 -3.00 -6.61 -0.06
N ALA A 14 -2.36 -5.43 0.05
CA ALA A 14 -1.40 -5.13 1.12
C ALA A 14 -2.05 -4.62 2.44
N GLY A 15 -3.36 -4.38 2.43
CA GLY A 15 -4.08 -3.69 3.51
C GLY A 15 -3.96 -4.34 4.90
N PRO A 16 -4.23 -5.65 5.07
CA PRO A 16 -4.18 -6.28 6.38
C PRO A 16 -2.78 -6.30 7.02
N GLU A 17 -1.74 -6.57 6.24
CA GLU A 17 -0.35 -6.59 6.73
C GLU A 17 0.13 -5.20 7.12
N LEU A 18 -0.12 -4.20 6.27
CA LEU A 18 0.20 -2.81 6.57
C LEU A 18 -0.56 -2.31 7.82
N ALA A 19 -1.85 -2.64 7.95
CA ALA A 19 -2.65 -2.26 9.11
C ALA A 19 -2.09 -2.86 10.42
N ALA A 20 -1.70 -4.14 10.41
CA ALA A 20 -1.08 -4.78 11.56
C ALA A 20 0.24 -4.10 11.95
N ARG A 21 1.05 -3.73 10.96
CA ARG A 21 2.33 -3.04 11.19
C ARG A 21 2.17 -1.64 11.79
N PHE A 22 1.25 -0.85 11.25
CA PHE A 22 0.93 0.48 11.81
C PHE A 22 0.33 0.39 13.22
N ALA A 23 -0.42 -0.67 13.53
CA ALA A 23 -0.94 -0.90 14.88
C ALA A 23 0.18 -1.25 15.88
N ALA A 24 1.20 -2.00 15.44
CA ALA A 24 2.34 -2.39 16.27
C ALA A 24 3.38 -1.28 16.47
N GLU A 25 3.49 -0.35 15.52
CA GLU A 25 4.54 0.69 15.48
C GLU A 25 3.93 2.10 15.40
N PRO A 26 3.50 2.72 16.52
CA PRO A 26 2.85 4.03 16.50
C PRO A 26 3.68 5.17 15.87
N ALA A 27 5.01 5.04 15.84
CA ALA A 27 5.92 6.00 15.20
C ALA A 27 5.85 6.02 13.66
N LEU A 28 5.17 5.04 13.06
CA LEU A 28 4.87 5.05 11.62
C LEU A 28 3.80 6.09 11.27
N PHE A 29 3.08 6.64 12.25
CA PHE A 29 2.23 7.81 12.06
C PHE A 29 2.98 9.11 12.34
N SER A 30 2.52 10.18 11.71
CA SER A 30 2.83 11.56 12.06
C SER A 30 2.19 11.93 13.40
N ALA A 31 2.48 13.13 13.90
CA ALA A 31 2.00 13.59 15.21
C ALA A 31 0.47 13.58 15.36
N ASP A 32 -0.28 13.69 14.26
CA ASP A 32 -1.74 13.61 14.25
C ASP A 32 -2.30 12.18 14.42
N ARG A 33 -1.43 11.17 14.39
CA ARG A 33 -1.77 9.74 14.49
C ARG A 33 -2.76 9.28 13.41
N PHE A 34 -2.78 9.98 12.28
CA PHE A 34 -3.64 9.67 11.15
C PHE A 34 -2.83 9.57 9.87
N HIS A 35 -2.04 10.60 9.54
CA HIS A 35 -1.17 10.55 8.38
C HIS A 35 0.06 9.68 8.67
N PRO A 36 0.57 8.89 7.71
CA PRO A 36 1.86 8.26 7.85
C PRO A 36 2.97 9.30 8.08
N SER A 37 3.98 8.95 8.88
CA SER A 37 5.26 9.66 8.90
C SER A 37 6.05 9.35 7.62
N SER A 38 7.21 9.99 7.42
CA SER A 38 8.10 9.63 6.30
C SER A 38 8.48 8.14 6.33
N ALA A 39 8.73 7.58 7.51
CA ALA A 39 8.97 6.15 7.67
C ALA A 39 7.72 5.32 7.34
N GLY A 40 6.54 5.77 7.77
CA GLY A 40 5.26 5.13 7.43
C GLY A 40 5.00 5.08 5.93
N TYR A 41 5.28 6.16 5.19
CA TYR A 41 5.19 6.15 3.73
C TYR A 41 6.20 5.20 3.08
N GLY A 42 7.40 5.06 3.63
CA GLY A 42 8.37 4.06 3.19
C GLY A 42 7.81 2.64 3.30
N VAL A 43 7.21 2.30 4.44
CA VAL A 43 6.56 0.99 4.66
C VAL A 43 5.42 0.75 3.67
N ILE A 44 4.59 1.77 3.39
CA ILE A 44 3.51 1.65 2.39
C ILE A 44 4.10 1.42 0.99
N ALA A 45 5.15 2.16 0.62
CA ALA A 45 5.81 2.04 -0.68
C ALA A 45 6.43 0.64 -0.87
N ASP A 46 7.13 0.12 0.13
CA ASP A 46 7.72 -1.23 0.11
C ASP A 46 6.63 -2.30 -0.07
N GLY A 47 5.51 -2.17 0.64
CA GLY A 47 4.37 -3.09 0.52
C GLY A 47 3.69 -3.03 -0.86
N LEU A 48 3.67 -1.87 -1.51
CA LEU A 48 3.05 -1.70 -2.84
C LEU A 48 3.98 -2.06 -4.00
N ALA A 49 5.29 -1.92 -3.84
CA ALA A 49 6.29 -2.16 -4.88
C ALA A 49 6.09 -3.48 -5.67
N PRO A 50 5.92 -4.67 -5.05
CA PRO A 50 5.72 -5.90 -5.80
C PRO A 50 4.46 -5.90 -6.66
N HIS A 51 3.38 -5.24 -6.21
CA HIS A 51 2.14 -5.14 -6.98
C HIS A 51 2.26 -4.21 -8.18
N VAL A 52 2.98 -3.09 -8.02
CA VAL A 52 3.25 -2.15 -9.12
C VAL A 52 4.11 -2.83 -10.18
N LEU A 53 5.16 -3.55 -9.78
CA LEU A 53 6.03 -4.29 -10.70
C LEU A 53 5.27 -5.39 -11.46
N ALA A 54 4.42 -6.15 -10.77
CA ALA A 54 3.58 -7.16 -11.41
C ALA A 54 2.64 -6.55 -12.46
N ALA A 55 1.95 -5.45 -12.10
CA ALA A 55 1.07 -4.75 -13.04
C ALA A 55 1.84 -4.20 -14.25
N ALA A 56 3.03 -3.63 -14.04
CA ALA A 56 3.88 -3.13 -15.12
C ALA A 56 4.33 -4.27 -16.06
N ALA A 57 4.70 -5.43 -15.51
CA ALA A 57 5.09 -6.59 -16.32
C ALA A 57 3.92 -7.12 -17.16
N GLN A 58 2.70 -7.14 -16.60
CA GLN A 58 1.49 -7.54 -17.34
C GLN A 58 1.16 -6.57 -18.49
N LEU A 59 1.40 -5.27 -18.31
CA LEU A 59 1.17 -4.26 -19.36
C LEU A 59 2.21 -4.31 -20.48
N ALA A 60 3.40 -4.84 -20.20
CA ALA A 60 4.49 -4.94 -21.17
C ALA A 60 4.45 -6.23 -22.02
N ALA A 61 3.58 -7.19 -21.66
CA ALA A 61 3.38 -8.46 -22.36
C ALA A 61 2.30 -8.33 -23.45
#